data_AF-A0A7S2HEI7-F1
#
_entry.id   AF-A0A7S2HEI7-F1
#
_cell.length_a   1.000
_cell.length_b   1.000
_cell.length_c   1.000
_cell.angle_alpha   90.00
_cell.angle_beta   90.00
_cell.angle_gamma   90.00
#
_symmetry.space_group_name_H-M   'P 1'
#
loop_
_entity.id
_entity.type
_entity.pdbx_description
1 polymer ?
#
loop_
_entity_poly.entity_id
_entity_poly.type
_entity_poly.pdbx_seq_one_letter_code
_entity_poly.pdbx_strand_id
1 'polypeptide(L)'
;MYVANHNSWMDIPYLGYTIGWKNYKIVAKKELAKVPILGKAIKVGGNVMLDRKDRRSQLMTLKSGMNWLKEGVNLCTFPEGTRSRSGRLMPFKKGAFKMAHKMGAPVVPLSIVGSAKVMPSN
;
A
#
# COMPACT_ATOMS: atom_id res chain seq x y z
N MET A 1 0.40 -6.12 9.90
CA MET A 1 0.20 -5.07 8.87
C MET A 1 1.44 -4.21 8.81
N TYR A 2 2.03 -4.01 7.63
CA TYR A 2 3.21 -3.16 7.46
C TYR A 2 2.80 -1.75 7.04
N VAL A 3 3.42 -0.75 7.66
CA VAL A 3 3.15 0.67 7.41
C VAL A 3 4.45 1.36 7.10
N ALA A 4 4.58 1.92 5.90
CA ALA A 4 5.81 2.55 5.45
C ALA A 4 5.57 3.97 4.91
N ASN A 5 6.60 4.82 4.96
CA ASN A 5 6.61 6.08 4.21
C ASN A 5 6.64 5.80 2.69
N HIS A 6 6.22 6.79 1.89
CA HIS A 6 6.14 6.66 0.44
C HIS A 6 6.83 7.82 -0.26
N ASN A 7 7.94 7.54 -0.95
CA ASN A 7 8.77 8.53 -1.62
C ASN A 7 8.98 8.20 -3.12
N SER A 8 8.81 6.94 -3.52
CA SER A 8 9.17 6.45 -4.85
C SER A 8 8.26 5.32 -5.33
N TRP A 9 8.25 5.11 -6.65
CA TRP A 9 7.75 3.87 -7.24
C TRP A 9 8.55 2.64 -6.76
N MET A 10 9.82 2.80 -6.40
CA MET A 10 10.69 1.72 -5.90
C MET A 10 10.34 1.23 -4.49
N ASP A 11 9.48 1.94 -3.76
CA ASP A 11 9.07 1.51 -2.41
C ASP A 11 8.36 0.15 -2.43
N ILE A 12 7.54 -0.09 -3.47
CA ILE A 12 6.77 -1.33 -3.63
C ILE A 12 7.69 -2.54 -3.85
N PRO A 13 8.63 -2.54 -4.82
CA PRO A 13 9.56 -3.65 -4.98
C PRO A 13 10.53 -3.81 -3.82
N TYR A 14 10.96 -2.71 -3.16
CA TYR A 14 11.80 -2.80 -1.97
C TYR A 14 11.08 -3.53 -0.83
N LEU A 15 9.81 -3.19 -0.58
CA LEU A 15 9.00 -3.92 0.39
C LEU A 15 8.84 -5.38 -0.01
N GLY A 16 8.46 -5.66 -1.26
CA GLY A 16 8.28 -7.04 -1.75
C GLY A 16 9.54 -7.90 -1.58
N TYR A 17 10.72 -7.33 -1.83
CA TYR A 17 12.00 -7.98 -1.57
C TYR A 17 12.24 -8.22 -0.07
N THR A 18 11.99 -7.22 0.77
CA THR A 18 12.29 -7.26 2.21
C THR A 18 11.39 -8.21 2.99
N ILE A 19 10.08 -8.23 2.69
CA ILE A 19 9.07 -8.98 3.47
C ILE A 19 8.64 -10.29 2.78
N GLY A 20 9.16 -10.55 1.58
CA GLY A 20 8.84 -11.73 0.79
C GLY A 20 7.61 -11.57 -0.12
N TRP A 21 7.78 -11.92 -1.39
CA TRP A 21 6.76 -11.80 -2.43
C TRP A 21 5.54 -12.73 -2.27
N LYS A 22 5.69 -13.85 -1.54
CA LYS A 22 4.71 -14.94 -1.54
C LYS A 22 3.39 -14.65 -0.80
N ASN A 23 3.30 -13.59 0.02
CA ASN A 23 2.06 -13.25 0.73
C ASN A 23 1.84 -11.73 0.90
N TYR A 24 2.33 -10.94 -0.04
CA TYR A 24 2.30 -9.47 0.01
C TYR A 24 1.09 -8.90 -0.71
N LYS A 25 0.35 -8.00 -0.07
CA LYS A 25 -0.74 -7.24 -0.70
C LYS A 25 -0.61 -5.75 -0.42
N ILE A 26 -0.99 -4.95 -1.41
CA ILE A 26 -1.09 -3.50 -1.33
C ILE A 26 -2.47 -3.02 -1.73
N VAL A 27 -2.82 -1.84 -1.21
CA VAL A 27 -3.93 -1.05 -1.74
C VAL A 27 -3.36 -0.10 -2.81
N ALA A 28 -3.65 -0.43 -4.06
CA ALA A 28 -3.19 0.35 -5.21
C ALA A 28 -4.20 1.46 -5.57
N LYS A 29 -3.72 2.55 -6.18
CA LYS A 29 -4.60 3.57 -6.78
C LYS A 29 -5.29 3.02 -8.03
N LYS A 30 -6.59 3.29 -8.25
CA LYS A 30 -7.33 2.83 -9.44
C LYS A 30 -6.69 3.28 -10.75
N GLU A 31 -6.05 4.43 -10.78
CA GLU A 31 -5.35 4.94 -11.97
C GLU A 31 -4.23 4.01 -12.45
N LEU A 32 -3.66 3.19 -11.55
CA LEU A 32 -2.64 2.20 -11.89
C LEU A 32 -3.15 1.07 -12.78
N ALA A 33 -4.46 0.86 -12.84
CA ALA A 33 -5.07 -0.10 -13.75
C ALA A 33 -4.69 0.17 -15.22
N LYS A 34 -4.44 1.44 -15.56
CA LYS A 34 -4.16 1.88 -16.93
C LYS A 34 -2.70 1.75 -17.35
N VAL A 35 -1.79 1.50 -16.40
CA VAL A 35 -0.35 1.38 -16.68
C VAL A 35 -0.08 0.00 -17.29
N PRO A 36 0.44 -0.10 -18.52
CA PRO A 36 0.78 -1.38 -19.13
C PRO A 36 1.75 -2.16 -18.24
N ILE A 37 1.60 -3.50 -18.21
CA ILE A 37 2.36 -4.43 -17.37
C ILE A 37 2.06 -4.29 -15.87
N LEU A 38 2.22 -3.11 -15.28
CA LEU A 38 2.00 -2.86 -13.85
C LEU A 38 0.55 -3.10 -13.42
N GLY A 39 -0.42 -2.57 -14.18
CA GLY A 39 -1.85 -2.79 -13.90
C GLY A 39 -2.22 -4.27 -13.95
N LYS A 40 -1.65 -5.02 -14.90
CA LYS A 40 -1.84 -6.47 -15.03
C LYS A 40 -1.18 -7.21 -13.85
N ALA A 41 0.04 -6.83 -13.47
CA ALA A 41 0.74 -7.42 -12.32
C ALA A 41 -0.01 -7.20 -11.00
N ILE A 42 -0.54 -6.00 -10.76
CA ILE A 42 -1.34 -5.67 -9.57
C ILE A 42 -2.60 -6.56 -9.53
N LYS A 43 -3.29 -6.71 -10.68
CA LYS A 43 -4.50 -7.52 -10.79
C LYS A 43 -4.23 -9.02 -10.61
N VAL A 44 -3.22 -9.57 -11.29
CA VAL A 44 -2.80 -10.98 -11.16
C VAL A 44 -2.31 -11.28 -9.75
N GLY A 45 -1.58 -10.34 -9.14
CA GLY A 45 -1.18 -10.42 -7.74
C GLY A 45 -2.33 -10.31 -6.75
N GLY A 46 -3.59 -10.19 -7.20
CA GLY A 46 -4.79 -10.17 -6.37
C GLY A 46 -4.84 -8.98 -5.41
N ASN A 47 -4.27 -7.84 -5.80
CA ASN A 47 -4.32 -6.59 -5.04
C ASN A 47 -5.63 -5.84 -5.35
N VAL A 48 -6.05 -4.99 -4.42
CA VAL A 48 -7.25 -4.19 -4.58
C VAL A 48 -6.87 -2.79 -5.04
N MET A 49 -7.60 -2.34 -6.05
CA MET A 49 -7.49 -0.99 -6.59
C MET A 49 -8.57 -0.10 -5.96
N LEU A 50 -8.12 0.90 -5.23
CA LEU A 50 -8.94 1.88 -4.55
C LEU A 50 -9.23 3.07 -5.46
N ASP A 51 -10.53 3.30 -5.71
CA ASP A 51 -11.04 4.58 -6.18
C ASP A 51 -11.35 5.45 -4.96
N ARG A 52 -10.63 6.56 -4.82
CA ARG A 52 -10.81 7.45 -3.67
C ARG A 52 -12.03 8.36 -3.81
N LYS A 53 -12.59 8.49 -5.01
CA LYS A 53 -13.80 9.30 -5.23
C LYS A 53 -15.07 8.49 -5.04
N ASP A 54 -14.98 7.16 -5.09
CA ASP A 54 -16.11 6.26 -4.90
C ASP A 54 -16.15 5.66 -3.49
N ARG A 55 -17.20 5.99 -2.74
CA ARG A 55 -17.44 5.47 -1.38
C ARG A 55 -17.60 3.95 -1.37
N ARG A 56 -18.20 3.36 -2.42
CA ARG A 56 -18.36 1.91 -2.50
C ARG A 56 -17.02 1.20 -2.65
N SER A 57 -16.13 1.71 -3.51
CA SER A 57 -14.75 1.22 -3.67
C SER A 57 -13.95 1.33 -2.38
N GLN A 58 -14.08 2.43 -1.63
CA GLN A 58 -13.44 2.57 -0.31
C GLN A 58 -13.90 1.47 0.66
N LEU A 59 -15.20 1.22 0.76
CA LEU A 59 -15.76 0.19 1.64
C LEU A 59 -15.34 -1.22 1.23
N MET A 60 -15.37 -1.52 -0.07
CA MET A 60 -14.90 -2.80 -0.60
C MET A 60 -13.42 -3.03 -0.30
N THR A 61 -12.58 -2.00 -0.46
CA THR A 61 -11.15 -2.08 -0.16
C THR A 61 -10.89 -2.33 1.32
N LEU A 62 -11.64 -1.68 2.21
CA LEU A 62 -11.57 -1.97 3.64
C LEU A 62 -11.99 -3.40 3.95
N LYS A 63 -13.07 -3.90 3.33
CA LYS A 63 -13.53 -5.29 3.52
C LYS A 63 -12.47 -6.29 3.07
N SER A 64 -11.87 -6.09 1.90
CA SER A 64 -10.78 -6.93 1.40
C SER A 64 -9.55 -6.86 2.32
N GLY A 65 -9.17 -5.67 2.77
CA GLY A 65 -8.06 -5.49 3.71
C GLY A 65 -8.29 -6.23 5.04
N MET A 66 -9.50 -6.15 5.59
CA MET A 66 -9.87 -6.90 6.79
C MET A 66 -9.80 -8.42 6.58
N ASN A 67 -10.27 -8.92 5.43
CA ASN A 67 -10.19 -10.35 5.11
C ASN A 67 -8.73 -10.83 4.98
N TRP A 68 -7.89 -10.08 4.28
CA TRP A 68 -6.45 -10.38 4.18
C TRP A 68 -5.77 -10.42 5.55
N LEU A 69 -6.09 -9.49 6.44
CA LEU A 69 -5.55 -9.52 7.81
C LEU A 69 -6.00 -10.77 8.57
N LYS A 70 -7.23 -11.26 8.37
CA LYS A 70 -7.69 -12.53 8.96
C LYS A 70 -6.95 -13.74 8.39
N GLU A 71 -6.61 -13.71 7.11
CA GLU A 71 -5.90 -14.77 6.38
C GLU A 71 -4.38 -14.75 6.62
N GLY A 72 -3.86 -13.86 7.47
CA GLY A 72 -2.42 -13.77 7.76
C GLY A 72 -1.60 -13.16 6.63
N VAL A 73 -2.23 -12.42 5.72
CA VAL A 73 -1.57 -11.75 4.59
C VAL A 73 -0.72 -10.57 5.08
N ASN A 74 0.46 -10.40 4.47
CA ASN A 74 1.33 -9.23 4.67
C ASN A 74 0.75 -8.00 3.96
N LEU A 75 -0.29 -7.42 4.55
CA LEU A 75 -0.90 -6.19 4.05
C LEU A 75 0.03 -4.99 4.32
N CYS A 76 0.45 -4.34 3.24
CA CYS A 76 1.33 -3.19 3.24
C CYS A 76 0.59 -1.93 2.82
N THR A 77 0.80 -0.87 3.59
CA THR A 77 0.11 0.40 3.39
C THR A 77 1.06 1.57 3.48
N PHE A 78 0.76 2.59 2.68
CA PHE A 78 1.43 3.88 2.68
C PHE A 78 0.43 4.92 3.19
N PRO A 79 0.42 5.23 4.50
CA PRO A 79 -0.67 5.97 5.14
C PRO A 79 -0.71 7.44 4.71
N GLU A 80 0.37 7.98 4.15
CA GLU A 80 0.41 9.29 3.48
C GLU A 80 -0.56 9.34 2.28
N GLY A 81 -0.80 8.18 1.66
CA GLY A 81 -1.70 8.00 0.52
C GLY A 81 -1.17 8.59 -0.79
N THR A 82 -0.01 9.23 -0.80
CA THR A 82 0.67 9.62 -2.02
C THR A 82 2.17 9.68 -1.74
N ARG A 83 2.98 9.77 -2.79
CA ARG A 83 4.43 9.88 -2.65
C ARG A 83 4.79 11.30 -2.24
N SER A 84 5.72 11.46 -1.32
CA SER A 84 6.29 12.76 -0.97
C SER A 84 7.29 13.20 -2.04
N ARG A 85 7.06 14.39 -2.61
CA ARG A 85 7.97 15.03 -3.57
C ARG A 85 9.16 15.72 -2.90
N SER A 86 9.01 16.08 -1.64
CA SER A 86 10.04 16.76 -0.85
C SER A 86 10.97 15.78 -0.12
N GLY A 87 10.66 14.48 -0.15
CA GLY A 87 11.32 13.46 0.67
C GLY A 87 10.97 13.52 2.17
N ARG A 88 10.20 14.54 2.61
CA ARG A 88 9.71 14.65 3.99
C ARG A 88 8.44 13.85 4.19
N LEU A 89 8.27 13.30 5.38
CA LEU A 89 7.08 12.56 5.77
C LEU A 89 5.83 13.47 5.73
N MET A 90 4.77 13.03 5.06
CA MET A 90 3.49 13.71 5.05
C MET A 90 2.57 13.22 6.19
N PRO A 91 1.51 13.97 6.54
CA PRO A 91 0.54 13.54 7.52
C PRO A 91 -0.11 12.19 7.16
N PHE A 92 -0.25 11.33 8.17
CA PHE A 92 -0.82 10.00 7.99
C PHE A 92 -2.34 10.01 8.04
N LYS A 93 -2.95 9.28 7.09
CA LYS A 93 -4.39 9.00 7.10
C LYS A 93 -4.70 7.90 8.10
N LYS A 94 -5.78 8.09 8.87
CA LYS A 94 -6.21 7.18 9.95
C LYS A 94 -6.77 5.84 9.46
N GLY A 95 -7.12 5.70 8.18
CA GLY A 95 -7.88 4.55 7.67
C GLY A 95 -7.20 3.19 7.88
N ALA A 96 -5.91 3.09 7.56
CA ALA A 96 -5.14 1.86 7.75
C ALA A 96 -5.04 1.49 9.24
N PHE A 97 -4.76 2.46 10.11
CA PHE A 97 -4.66 2.25 11.55
C PHE A 97 -5.98 1.87 12.19
N LYS A 98 -7.10 2.48 11.77
CA LYS A 98 -8.45 2.08 12.23
C LYS A 98 -8.77 0.64 11.86
N MET A 99 -8.38 0.21 10.65
CA MET A 99 -8.56 -1.18 10.21
C MET A 99 -7.70 -2.14 11.03
N ALA A 100 -6.41 -1.83 11.23
CA ALA A 100 -5.53 -2.65 12.05
C ALA A 100 -6.05 -2.79 13.50
N HIS A 101 -6.45 -1.68 14.12
CA HIS A 101 -7.01 -1.66 15.46
C HIS A 101 -8.29 -2.51 15.56
N LYS A 102 -9.24 -2.34 14.62
CA LYS A 102 -10.48 -3.11 14.59
C LYS A 102 -10.24 -4.62 14.44
N MET A 103 -9.20 -4.99 13.71
CA MET A 103 -8.84 -6.38 13.46
C MET A 103 -7.94 -7.00 14.54
N GLY A 104 -7.51 -6.22 15.54
CA GLY A 104 -6.47 -6.67 16.48
C GLY A 104 -5.14 -6.99 15.80
N ALA A 105 -4.90 -6.46 14.60
CA ALA A 105 -3.73 -6.79 13.81
C ALA A 105 -2.52 -5.94 14.26
N PRO A 106 -1.35 -6.54 14.52
CA PRO A 106 -0.15 -5.79 14.87
C PRO A 106 0.27 -4.88 13.72
N VAL A 107 0.69 -3.67 14.07
CA VAL A 107 1.23 -2.68 13.13
C VAL A 107 2.75 -2.72 13.23
N VAL A 108 3.42 -3.04 12.12
CA VAL A 108 4.88 -3.03 12.00
C VAL A 108 5.28 -1.78 11.21
N PRO A 109 5.85 -0.75 11.85
CA PRO A 109 6.33 0.43 11.15
C PRO A 109 7.63 0.11 10.40
N LEU A 110 7.75 0.64 9.18
CA LEU A 110 8.94 0.54 8.34
C LEU A 110 9.34 1.93 7.84
N SER A 111 10.64 2.16 7.69
CA SER A 111 11.17 3.35 7.01
C SER A 111 11.93 2.93 5.76
N ILE A 112 11.54 3.50 4.62
CA ILE A 112 12.18 3.29 3.32
C ILE A 112 13.03 4.51 3.01
N VAL A 113 14.34 4.28 2.86
CA VAL A 113 15.34 5.31 2.59
C VAL A 113 16.05 4.97 1.27
N GLY A 114 16.39 6.01 0.50
CA GLY A 114 17.18 5.87 -0.74
C GLY A 114 16.37 5.51 -2.00
N SER A 115 15.12 5.06 -1.88
CA SER A 115 14.27 4.69 -3.03
C SER A 115 14.07 5.85 -4.03
N ALA A 116 13.93 7.08 -3.53
CA ALA A 116 13.82 8.29 -4.36
C ALA A 116 15.10 8.64 -5.13
N LYS A 117 16.28 8.17 -4.69
CA LYS A 117 17.54 8.33 -5.43
C LYS A 117 17.59 7.45 -6.67
N VAL A 118 16.88 6.31 -6.65
CA VAL A 118 16.80 5.37 -7.78
C VAL A 118 15.72 5.79 -8.77
N MET A 119 14.52 6.15 -8.28
CA MET A 119 13.45 6.65 -9.13
C MET A 119 12.65 7.73 -8.37
N PRO A 120 12.89 9.03 -8.63
CA PRO A 120 12.17 10.11 -7.97
C PRO A 120 10.70 10.16 -8.39
N SER A 121 9.86 10.73 -7.53
CA SER A 121 8.45 10.97 -7.82
C SER A 121 8.27 12.34 -8.48
N ASN A 122 8.05 12.34 -9.80
CA ASN A 122 7.75 13.55 -10.57
C ASN A 122 6.49 14.30 -10.07
#